data_AF-A0A9X2A2F3-F1
#
_entry.id   AF-A0A9X2A2F3-F1
#
_cell.length_a   1.000
_cell.length_b   1.000
_cell.length_c   1.000
_cell.angle_alpha   90.00
_cell.angle_beta   90.00
_cell.angle_gamma   90.00
#
_symmetry.space_group_name_H-M   'P 1'
#
loop_
_entity.id
_entity.type
_entity.pdbx_description
1 polymer ?
#
loop_
_entity_poly.entity_id
_entity_poly.type
_entity_poly.pdbx_seq_one_letter_code
_entity_poly.pdbx_strand_id
1 'polypeptide(L)' 'MLDLVLALVIPFLLMIVVTRVTFSILGACIVTWMIVLFVLQIHQQSWFVGVLAIISFIVGLIVAKKRLTHKQGM' A
#
# COMPACT_ATOMS: atom_id res chain seq x y z
N MET A 1 1.53 -1.72 19.77
CA MET A 1 1.48 -3.10 19.18
C MET A 1 0.46 -3.16 18.05
N LEU A 2 -0.78 -2.72 18.30
CA LEU A 2 -1.85 -2.65 17.30
C LEU A 2 -1.47 -1.73 16.11
N ASP A 3 -0.82 -0.59 16.38
CA ASP A 3 -0.37 0.36 15.34
C ASP A 3 0.68 -0.22 14.38
N LEU A 4 1.57 -1.08 14.89
CA LEU A 4 2.56 -1.79 14.06
C LEU A 4 1.88 -2.75 13.09
N VAL A 5 0.88 -3.50 13.58
CA VAL A 5 0.12 -4.44 12.76
C VAL A 5 -0.69 -3.68 11.71
N LEU A 6 -1.32 -2.57 12.08
CA LEU A 6 -2.07 -1.72 11.15
C LEU A 6 -1.16 -1.10 10.08
N ALA A 7 0.01 -0.59 10.46
CA ALA A 7 0.99 -0.04 9.52
C ALA A 7 1.56 -1.09 8.57
N LEU A 8 1.58 -2.37 8.96
CA LEU A 8 1.98 -3.46 8.07
C LEU A 8 0.83 -3.94 7.18
N VAL A 9 -0.39 -4.04 7.70
CA VAL A 9 -1.51 -4.69 7.00
C VAL A 9 -2.23 -3.71 6.06
N ILE A 10 -2.42 -2.45 6.47
CA ILE A 10 -3.22 -1.47 5.72
C ILE A 10 -2.58 -1.12 4.37
N PRO A 11 -1.28 -0.75 4.28
CA PRO A 11 -0.69 -0.37 2.99
C PRO A 11 -0.69 -1.53 1.99
N PHE A 12 -0.45 -2.76 2.48
CA PHE A 12 -0.50 -3.97 1.68
C PHE A 12 -1.89 -4.23 1.10
N LEU A 13 -2.93 -4.21 1.96
CA LEU A 13 -4.31 -4.42 1.53
C LEU A 13 -4.77 -3.33 0.58
N LEU A 14 -4.50 -2.06 0.90
CA LEU A 14 -4.83 -0.92 0.03
C LEU A 14 -4.22 -1.10 -1.35
N MET A 15 -2.94 -1.45 -1.42
CA MET A 15 -2.28 -1.63 -2.70
C MET A 15 -2.99 -2.71 -3.53
N ILE A 16 -3.35 -3.85 -2.93
CA ILE A 16 -4.05 -4.93 -3.64
C ILE A 16 -5.46 -4.50 -4.08
N VAL A 17 -6.25 -3.94 -3.17
CA VAL A 17 -7.65 -3.58 -3.44
C VAL A 17 -7.73 -2.46 -4.46
N VAL A 18 -6.96 -1.40 -4.28
CA VAL A 18 -6.97 -0.27 -5.22
C VAL A 18 -6.48 -0.71 -6.59
N THR A 19 -5.43 -1.53 -6.67
CA THR A 19 -4.95 -2.07 -7.96
C THR A 19 -6.03 -2.87 -8.68
N ARG A 20 -6.90 -3.58 -7.95
CA ARG A 20 -8.03 -4.33 -8.54
C ARG A 20 -9.13 -3.43 -9.08
N VAL A 21 -9.31 -2.24 -8.52
CA VAL A 21 -10.36 -1.29 -8.93
C VAL A 21 -9.87 -0.38 -10.06
N THR A 22 -8.65 0.14 -9.95
CA THR A 22 -8.11 1.11 -10.91
C THR A 22 -7.45 0.45 -12.12
N PHE A 23 -7.12 -0.84 -12.03
CA PHE A 23 -6.29 -1.58 -13.01
C PHE A 23 -4.97 -0.86 -13.35
N SER A 24 -4.50 0.03 -12.48
CA SER A 24 -3.34 0.88 -12.70
C SER A 24 -2.42 0.86 -11.48
N ILE A 25 -1.18 0.42 -11.67
CA ILE A 25 -0.13 0.48 -10.63
C ILE A 25 0.10 1.91 -10.18
N LEU A 26 0.18 2.86 -11.12
CA LEU A 26 0.43 4.26 -10.79
C LEU A 26 -0.71 4.84 -9.95
N GLY A 27 -1.97 4.60 -10.35
CA GLY A 27 -3.13 5.04 -9.59
C GLY A 27 -3.17 4.41 -8.19
N ALA A 28 -2.89 3.11 -8.10
CA ALA A 28 -2.88 2.41 -6.82
C ALA A 28 -1.75 2.86 -5.89
N CYS A 29 -0.56 3.18 -6.43
CA CYS A 29 0.53 3.76 -5.66
C CYS A 29 0.14 5.13 -5.07
N ILE A 30 -0.41 6.02 -5.89
CA ILE A 30 -0.79 7.38 -5.47
C ILE A 30 -1.85 7.31 -4.37
N VAL A 31 -2.90 6.52 -4.56
CA VAL A 31 -3.98 6.39 -3.57
C VAL A 31 -3.46 5.76 -2.27
N THR A 32 -2.61 4.73 -2.36
CA THR A 32 -2.05 4.08 -1.16
C THR A 32 -1.21 5.06 -0.35
N TRP A 33 -0.32 5.83 -1.01
CA TRP A 33 0.46 6.86 -0.34
C TRP A 33 -0.39 7.98 0.23
N MET A 34 -1.43 8.42 -0.48
CA MET A 34 -2.35 9.43 0.00
C MET A 34 -3.03 8.98 1.30
N ILE A 35 -3.52 7.74 1.36
CA ILE A 35 -4.18 7.21 2.55
C ILE A 35 -3.18 7.01 3.70
N VAL A 36 -1.99 6.48 3.43
CA VAL A 36 -0.93 6.28 4.42
C VAL A 36 -0.48 7.60 5.05
N LEU A 37 -0.35 8.66 4.26
CA LEU A 37 0.12 9.96 4.76
C LEU A 37 -0.99 10.78 5.45
N PHE A 38 -2.19 10.81 4.87
CA PHE A 38 -3.27 11.68 5.35
C PHE A 38 -4.23 11.00 6.33
N VAL A 39 -4.56 9.72 6.13
CA VAL A 39 -5.54 9.01 6.97
C VAL A 39 -4.86 8.35 8.17
N LEU A 40 -3.74 7.67 7.94
CA LEU A 40 -2.99 7.02 9.03
C LEU A 40 -2.05 7.98 9.77
N GLN A 41 -1.84 9.18 9.23
CA GLN A 41 -0.96 10.21 9.80
C GLN A 41 0.38 9.62 10.26
N ILE A 42 0.96 8.70 9.48
CA ILE A 42 2.20 7.99 9.83
C ILE A 42 3.37 8.96 10.10
N HIS A 43 3.31 10.18 9.56
CA HIS A 43 4.25 11.26 9.84
C HIS A 43 4.25 11.74 11.30
N GLN A 44 3.17 11.52 12.06
CA GLN A 44 3.09 11.83 13.49
C GLN A 44 3.50 10.64 14.37
N GLN A 45 3.62 9.45 13.81
CA GLN A 45 4.04 8.26 14.53
C GLN A 45 5.56 8.12 14.56
N SER A 46 6.05 7.16 15.35
CA SER A 46 7.47 6.84 15.42
C SER A 46 8.04 6.48 14.04
N TRP A 47 9.26 6.92 13.75
CA TRP A 47 9.99 6.62 12.51
C TRP A 47 9.97 5.13 12.13
N PHE A 48 10.01 4.23 13.12
CA PHE A 48 9.90 2.79 12.90
C PHE A 48 8.62 2.37 12.17
N VAL A 49 7.49 3.01 12.47
CA VAL A 49 6.20 2.74 11.83
C VAL A 49 6.22 3.16 10.36
N GLY A 50 6.86 4.30 10.05
CA GLY A 50 7.05 4.76 8.68
C GLY A 50 7.87 3.79 7.84
N VAL A 51 8.98 3.28 8.37
CA VAL A 51 9.82 2.28 7.68
C VAL A 51 9.05 0.98 7.44
N LEU A 52 8.28 0.52 8.43
CA LEU A 52 7.42 -0.66 8.29
C LEU A 52 6.35 -0.49 7.22
N ALA A 53 5.72 0.69 7.15
CA ALA A 53 4.73 1.00 6.13
C ALA A 53 5.34 1.00 4.72
N ILE A 54 6.58 1.49 4.56
CA ILE A 54 7.31 1.46 3.28
C ILE A 54 7.60 0.02 2.86
N ILE A 55 8.09 -0.81 3.78
CA ILE A 55 8.37 -2.23 3.49
C ILE A 55 7.07 -2.95 3.09
N SER A 56 5.99 -2.74 3.83
CA SER A 56 4.67 -3.29 3.51
C SER A 56 4.19 -2.86 2.13
N PHE A 57 4.32 -1.57 1.82
CA PHE A 57 3.96 -1.02 0.52
C PHE A 57 4.74 -1.68 -0.62
N ILE A 58 6.06 -1.86 -0.47
CA ILE A 58 6.90 -2.52 -1.48
C ILE A 58 6.43 -3.96 -1.73
N VAL A 59 6.16 -4.72 -0.67
CA VAL A 59 5.64 -6.09 -0.79
C VAL A 59 4.28 -6.09 -1.49
N GLY A 60 3.38 -5.17 -1.12
CA GLY A 60 2.08 -5.00 -1.77
C GLY A 60 2.19 -4.66 -3.25
N LEU A 61 3.15 -3.80 -3.61
CA LEU A 61 3.43 -3.40 -4.99
C LEU A 61 3.96 -4.56 -5.83
N ILE A 62 4.86 -5.38 -5.29
CA ILE A 62 5.37 -6.58 -5.97
C ILE A 62 4.21 -7.55 -6.27
N VAL A 63 3.34 -7.80 -5.29
CA VAL A 63 2.17 -8.68 -5.45
C VAL A 63 1.17 -8.09 -6.45
N ALA A 64 0.86 -6.80 -6.34
CA ALA A 64 -0.02 -6.08 -7.25
C ALA A 64 0.50 -6.10 -8.69
N LYS A 65 1.79 -5.86 -8.88
CA LYS A 65 2.46 -5.90 -10.19
C LYS A 65 2.35 -7.27 -10.84
N LYS A 66 2.63 -8.34 -10.07
CA LYS A 66 2.50 -9.73 -10.54
C LYS A 66 1.06 -10.09 -10.92
N ARG A 67 0.08 -9.53 -10.21
CA ARG A 67 -1.36 -9.75 -10.49
C ARG A 67 -1.85 -9.02 -11.73
N LEU A 68 -1.37 -7.80 -11.97
CA LEU A 68 -1.70 -7.05 -13.18
C LEU A 68 -1.09 -7.67 -14.45
N THR A 69 0.15 -8.16 -14.37
CA THR A 69 0.77 -8.85 -15.51
C THR A 69 0.03 -10.13 -15.91
N HIS A 70 -0.61 -10.81 -14.94
CA HIS A 70 -1.38 -12.04 -15.20
C HIS A 70 -2.83 -11.79 -15.66
N LYS A 71 -3.32 -10.56 -15.58
CA LYS A 71 -4.63 -10.13 -16.09
C LYS A 71 -4.48 -8.81 -16.84
N GLN A 72 -3.60 -8.78 -17.85
CA GLN A 72 -3.70 -7.75 -18.88
C GLN A 72 -4.93 -8.08 -19.72
N GLY A 73 -6.09 -7.61 -19.24
CA GLY A 73 -7.30 -7.44 -20.04
C GLY A 73 -7.28 -6.09 -20.78
N MET A 74 -6.08 -5.67 -21.20
CA MET A 74 -5.82 -4.74 -22.28
C MET A 74 -4.83 -5.43 -23.20
#